data_AF-A0AAP0P7B7-F1
#
_entry.id   AF-A0AAP0P7B7-F1
#
_cell.length_a   1.000
_cell.length_b   1.000
_cell.length_c   1.000
_cell.angle_alpha   90.00
_cell.angle_beta   90.00
_cell.angle_gamma   90.00
#
_symmetry.space_group_name_H-M   'P 1'
#
loop_
_entity.id
_entity.type
_entity.pdbx_description
1 polymer ?
#
loop_
_entity_poly.entity_id
_entity_poly.type
_entity_poly.pdbx_seq_one_letter_code
_entity_poly.pdbx_strand_id
1 'polypeptide(L)'
;MNKLTINTLILILLLVLVDFPSWVFAECTCDLEEDGKRDRKTALRLKIGALASILVFSAIGVSLPVLAKSVPAFKPENDFFYLIKAFAAGVILATGFIHILPDAFENLTSPCLKDNPWGKFAFTGFVAMMTAILTLMVDSFATGYYRRLHFNKSLPISGNEEQSGEHAGHVHVHTHATHGHAHGSSFVSNDLGSADLIRHRVISQVLELGIIVHSVIIGISLGASSDPSEVKTLLIALSFHQLFEGMGLGGCISQAKFKAKSVIVMALFFALTTPIGVAIGIGITTKYDENSSTALIVEGILNAASSGILIYMSLVDLLATDFMSERMQNNGKLQLGAYVSLLIGAGCMSVLAYWA
;
A
#
# COMPACT_ATOMS: atom_id res chain seq x y z
N MET A 1 6.42 5.21 -27.49
CA MET A 1 6.92 6.38 -26.71
C MET A 1 8.43 6.28 -26.71
N ASN A 2 9.14 7.25 -27.29
CA ASN A 2 10.60 7.16 -27.49
C ASN A 2 11.34 7.07 -26.15
N LYS A 3 12.52 6.44 -26.12
CA LYS A 3 13.42 6.43 -24.93
C LYS A 3 13.61 7.83 -24.34
N LEU A 4 13.57 8.85 -25.20
CA LEU A 4 13.62 10.26 -24.83
C LEU A 4 12.49 10.63 -23.85
N THR A 5 11.23 10.33 -24.15
CA THR A 5 10.06 10.62 -23.28
C THR A 5 10.08 9.89 -21.94
N ILE A 6 10.66 8.69 -21.85
CA ILE A 6 10.81 7.95 -20.59
C ILE A 6 11.90 8.58 -19.73
N ASN A 7 13.05 8.91 -20.33
CA ASN A 7 14.07 9.71 -19.67
C ASN A 7 13.53 11.07 -19.26
N THR A 8 12.66 11.69 -20.05
CA THR A 8 11.99 12.95 -19.67
C THR A 8 11.03 12.75 -18.50
N LEU A 9 10.28 11.65 -18.41
CA LEU A 9 9.38 11.41 -17.28
C LEU A 9 10.14 11.07 -15.99
N ILE A 10 11.21 10.29 -16.09
CA ILE A 10 12.13 10.00 -14.97
C ILE A 10 12.87 11.27 -14.55
N LEU A 11 13.31 12.08 -15.51
CA LEU A 11 13.91 13.38 -15.25
C LEU A 11 12.87 14.34 -14.63
N ILE A 12 11.61 14.33 -15.06
CA ILE A 12 10.53 15.11 -14.42
C ILE A 12 10.25 14.59 -13.01
N LEU A 13 10.22 13.28 -12.77
CA LEU A 13 10.03 12.72 -11.44
C LEU A 13 11.21 13.04 -10.51
N LEU A 14 12.45 12.98 -11.03
CA LEU A 14 13.67 13.36 -10.32
C LEU A 14 13.76 14.88 -10.12
N LEU A 15 13.38 15.70 -11.09
CA LEU A 15 13.29 17.16 -10.97
C LEU A 15 12.16 17.55 -10.01
N VAL A 16 11.03 16.84 -9.98
CA VAL A 16 9.99 17.06 -8.95
C VAL A 16 10.46 16.58 -7.57
N LEU A 17 11.22 15.50 -7.48
CA LEU A 17 11.81 15.03 -6.21
C LEU A 17 12.93 15.95 -5.69
N VAL A 18 13.68 16.62 -6.58
CA VAL A 18 14.85 17.44 -6.24
C VAL A 18 14.52 18.94 -6.19
N ASP A 19 13.75 19.47 -7.15
CA ASP A 19 13.42 20.90 -7.28
C ASP A 19 12.14 21.30 -6.54
N PHE A 20 11.20 20.39 -6.26
CA PHE A 20 9.98 20.75 -5.53
C PHE A 20 10.24 21.11 -4.06
N PRO A 21 11.14 20.40 -3.34
CA PRO A 21 11.66 20.92 -2.07
C PRO A 21 12.21 22.34 -2.28
N SER A 22 13.04 22.55 -3.30
CA SER A 22 13.67 23.86 -3.62
C SER A 22 12.66 24.97 -3.90
N TRP A 23 11.51 24.65 -4.49
CA TRP A 23 10.43 25.59 -4.77
C TRP A 23 9.64 25.94 -3.51
N VAL A 24 9.33 24.97 -2.66
CA VAL A 24 8.78 25.19 -1.30
C VAL A 24 9.79 25.98 -0.44
N PHE A 25 11.09 25.78 -0.64
CA PHE A 25 12.16 26.54 -0.01
C PHE A 25 12.28 27.98 -0.53
N ALA A 26 11.92 28.27 -1.78
CA ALA A 26 12.12 29.58 -2.40
C ALA A 26 11.18 30.68 -1.88
N GLU A 27 10.03 30.33 -1.31
CA GLU A 27 9.11 31.29 -0.66
C GLU A 27 9.48 31.58 0.81
N CYS A 28 10.53 30.92 1.33
CA CYS A 28 11.01 31.06 2.70
C CYS A 28 12.35 31.83 2.78
N THR A 29 12.38 33.05 2.25
CA THR A 29 13.53 33.97 2.49
C THR A 29 13.64 34.34 3.97
N CYS A 30 14.89 34.27 4.45
CA CYS A 30 15.34 34.56 5.79
C CYS A 30 15.14 36.04 6.14
N ASP A 31 14.30 36.33 7.14
CA ASP A 31 14.37 37.57 7.91
C ASP A 31 14.38 37.22 9.39
N LEU A 32 15.53 37.46 10.02
CA LEU A 32 15.74 37.36 11.47
C LEU A 32 14.80 38.35 12.18
N GLU A 33 14.09 37.90 13.22
CA GLU A 33 13.64 38.66 14.43
C GLU A 33 12.22 38.27 14.99
N GLU A 34 12.19 38.14 16.33
CA GLU A 34 11.16 37.97 17.39
C GLU A 34 10.34 36.64 17.57
N ASP A 35 10.42 36.10 18.80
CA ASP A 35 10.63 34.67 19.18
C ASP A 35 9.41 33.97 19.83
N GLY A 36 8.22 34.04 19.23
CA GLY A 36 7.13 33.15 19.70
C GLY A 36 5.73 33.36 19.11
N LYS A 37 5.39 34.59 18.70
CA LYS A 37 4.17 34.84 17.91
C LYS A 37 4.38 34.53 16.41
N ARG A 38 5.64 34.56 15.95
CA ARG A 38 6.03 34.25 14.57
C ARG A 38 6.10 32.74 14.36
N ASP A 39 6.58 31.95 15.32
CA ASP A 39 6.67 30.47 15.17
C ASP A 39 5.32 29.82 14.95
N ARG A 40 4.28 30.26 15.65
CA ARG A 40 2.92 29.75 15.41
C ARG A 40 2.40 30.10 14.02
N LYS A 41 2.75 31.26 13.47
CA LYS A 41 2.38 31.69 12.10
C LYS A 41 3.22 30.97 11.04
N THR A 42 4.50 30.73 11.31
CA THR A 42 5.42 29.97 10.46
C THR A 42 5.03 28.49 10.44
N ALA A 43 4.79 27.87 11.58
CA ALA A 43 4.25 26.51 11.70
C ALA A 43 2.93 26.39 10.94
N LEU A 44 1.99 27.33 11.09
CA LEU A 44 0.74 27.29 10.34
C LEU A 44 0.96 27.37 8.82
N ARG A 45 1.89 28.22 8.34
CA ARG A 45 2.25 28.27 6.91
C ARG A 45 2.87 26.96 6.44
N LEU A 46 3.76 26.37 7.21
CA LEU A 46 4.36 25.07 6.92
C LEU A 46 3.32 23.96 6.89
N LYS A 47 2.35 23.95 7.81
CA LYS A 47 1.23 23.01 7.80
C LYS A 47 0.34 23.14 6.56
N ILE A 48 0.08 24.37 6.10
CA ILE A 48 -0.66 24.61 4.85
C ILE A 48 0.15 24.15 3.63
N GLY A 49 1.46 24.41 3.62
CA GLY A 49 2.39 23.87 2.63
C GLY A 49 2.38 22.34 2.62
N ALA A 50 2.35 21.72 3.80
CA ALA A 50 2.29 20.27 3.96
C ALA A 50 0.98 19.67 3.43
N LEU A 51 -0.17 20.30 3.71
CA LEU A 51 -1.45 19.92 3.12
C LEU A 51 -1.39 19.86 1.59
N ALA A 52 -0.87 20.93 0.97
CA ALA A 52 -0.78 21.01 -0.48
C ALA A 52 0.22 20.01 -1.07
N SER A 53 1.41 19.91 -0.47
CA SER A 53 2.47 18.99 -0.91
C SER A 53 2.01 17.54 -0.83
N ILE A 54 1.53 17.08 0.33
CA ILE A 54 1.08 15.71 0.55
C ILE A 54 -0.06 15.34 -0.40
N LEU A 55 -1.01 16.25 -0.64
CA LEU A 55 -2.09 16.02 -1.60
C LEU A 55 -1.57 15.82 -3.03
N VAL A 56 -0.60 16.63 -3.47
CA VAL A 56 -0.02 16.52 -4.82
C VAL A 56 0.79 15.23 -4.96
N PHE A 57 1.70 14.94 -4.02
CA PHE A 57 2.54 13.75 -4.07
C PHE A 57 1.73 12.46 -3.94
N SER A 58 0.70 12.43 -3.09
CA SER A 58 -0.20 11.28 -2.99
C SER A 58 -0.99 11.04 -4.28
N ALA A 59 -1.57 12.10 -4.87
CA ALA A 59 -2.30 12.00 -6.12
C ALA A 59 -1.41 11.51 -7.27
N ILE A 60 -0.18 12.03 -7.38
CA ILE A 60 0.83 11.56 -8.35
C ILE A 60 1.17 10.09 -8.07
N GLY A 61 1.51 9.75 -6.83
CA GLY A 61 1.93 8.41 -6.43
C GLY A 61 0.91 7.34 -6.78
N VAL A 62 -0.35 7.54 -6.40
CA VAL A 62 -1.42 6.56 -6.67
C VAL A 62 -1.84 6.51 -8.14
N SER A 63 -1.77 7.64 -8.84
CA SER A 63 -2.20 7.72 -10.24
C SER A 63 -1.16 7.16 -11.21
N LEU A 64 0.14 7.27 -10.89
CA LEU A 64 1.22 6.83 -11.77
C LEU A 64 1.09 5.35 -12.20
N PRO A 65 0.97 4.36 -11.30
CA PRO A 65 0.83 2.95 -11.69
C PRO A 65 -0.52 2.61 -12.34
N VAL A 66 -1.57 3.40 -12.05
CA VAL A 66 -2.90 3.23 -12.63
C VAL A 66 -2.91 3.71 -14.08
N LEU A 67 -2.37 4.90 -14.35
CA LEU A 67 -2.26 5.51 -15.68
C LEU A 67 -1.19 4.83 -16.53
N ALA A 68 -0.12 4.32 -15.90
CA ALA A 68 0.93 3.52 -16.51
C ALA A 68 0.42 2.37 -17.39
N LYS A 69 -0.72 1.76 -17.04
CA LYS A 69 -1.35 0.71 -17.86
C LYS A 69 -1.72 1.15 -19.27
N SER A 70 -2.05 2.42 -19.45
CA SER A 70 -2.39 3.00 -20.75
C SER A 70 -1.16 3.35 -21.57
N VAL A 71 0.04 3.29 -20.99
CA VAL A 71 1.30 3.67 -21.61
C VAL A 71 2.13 2.42 -21.93
N PRO A 72 2.55 2.19 -23.19
CA PRO A 72 3.31 0.99 -23.58
C PRO A 72 4.61 0.73 -22.80
N ALA A 73 5.24 1.80 -22.30
CA ALA A 73 6.48 1.74 -21.53
C ALA A 73 6.30 1.30 -20.07
N PHE A 74 5.09 1.42 -19.51
CA PHE A 74 4.80 1.02 -18.14
C PHE A 74 3.78 -0.13 -18.09
N LYS A 75 3.70 -0.90 -19.17
CA LYS A 75 2.99 -2.17 -19.14
C LYS A 75 3.58 -3.03 -18.00
N PRO A 76 2.74 -3.79 -17.26
CA PRO A 76 3.20 -4.72 -16.23
C PRO A 76 4.25 -5.72 -16.74
N GLU A 77 4.33 -5.90 -18.05
CA GLU A 77 5.28 -6.75 -18.75
C GLU A 77 6.68 -6.13 -18.92
N ASN A 78 6.94 -4.91 -18.47
CA ASN A 78 8.26 -4.26 -18.60
C ASN A 78 9.11 -4.46 -17.33
N ASP A 79 10.40 -4.76 -17.52
CA ASP A 79 11.37 -4.95 -16.44
C ASP A 79 11.46 -3.70 -15.53
N PHE A 80 11.36 -2.52 -16.12
CA PHE A 80 11.39 -1.26 -15.38
C PHE A 80 10.24 -1.12 -14.36
N PHE A 81 9.06 -1.65 -14.69
CA PHE A 81 7.91 -1.64 -13.78
C PHE A 81 8.16 -2.53 -12.56
N TYR A 82 8.79 -3.70 -12.75
CA TYR A 82 9.20 -4.58 -11.66
C TYR A 82 10.22 -3.92 -10.73
N LEU A 83 11.18 -3.16 -11.28
CA LEU A 83 12.16 -2.44 -10.47
C LEU A 83 11.51 -1.36 -9.59
N ILE A 84 10.59 -0.57 -10.15
CA ILE A 84 9.83 0.44 -9.37
C ILE A 84 8.98 -0.24 -8.29
N LYS A 85 8.32 -1.36 -8.61
CA LYS A 85 7.51 -2.11 -7.64
C LYS A 85 8.35 -2.65 -6.49
N ALA A 86 9.55 -3.18 -6.79
CA ALA A 86 10.50 -3.63 -5.77
C ALA A 86 11.00 -2.48 -4.89
N PHE A 87 11.30 -1.30 -5.47
CA PHE A 87 11.65 -0.10 -4.72
C PHE A 87 10.52 0.30 -3.75
N ALA A 88 9.29 0.41 -4.25
CA ALA A 88 8.13 0.80 -3.45
C ALA A 88 7.85 -0.22 -2.32
N ALA A 89 8.00 -1.52 -2.59
CA ALA A 89 7.89 -2.55 -1.57
C ALA A 89 8.94 -2.39 -0.46
N GLY A 90 10.18 -2.00 -0.82
CA GLY A 90 11.23 -1.67 0.14
C GLY A 90 10.91 -0.47 1.00
N VAL A 91 10.38 0.59 0.39
CA VAL A 91 9.89 1.78 1.14
C VAL A 91 8.81 1.37 2.13
N ILE A 92 7.75 0.67 1.69
CA ILE A 92 6.65 0.23 2.57
C ILE A 92 7.15 -0.68 3.70
N LEU A 93 8.08 -1.59 3.40
CA LEU A 93 8.68 -2.47 4.42
C LEU A 93 9.40 -1.67 5.50
N ALA A 94 10.21 -0.70 5.08
CA ALA A 94 10.95 0.17 5.97
C ALA A 94 10.02 1.14 6.70
N THR A 95 8.94 1.64 6.09
CA THR A 95 7.90 2.40 6.80
C THR A 95 7.36 1.56 7.96
N GLY A 96 6.94 0.32 7.68
CA GLY A 96 6.40 -0.58 8.70
C GLY A 96 7.38 -0.84 9.85
N PHE A 97 8.63 -1.22 9.55
CA PHE A 97 9.60 -1.64 10.56
C PHE A 97 10.39 -0.51 11.25
N ILE A 98 10.74 0.55 10.52
CA ILE A 98 11.70 1.55 10.96
C ILE A 98 11.04 2.87 11.35
N HIS A 99 9.87 3.18 10.77
CA HIS A 99 9.14 4.41 11.09
C HIS A 99 7.98 4.15 12.05
N ILE A 100 6.98 3.36 11.64
CA ILE A 100 5.73 3.23 12.39
C ILE A 100 5.89 2.38 13.65
N LEU A 101 6.62 1.25 13.53
CA LEU A 101 6.76 0.33 14.66
C LEU A 101 7.50 0.97 15.83
N PRO A 102 8.63 1.68 15.64
CA PRO A 102 9.31 2.39 16.73
C PRO A 102 8.44 3.48 17.35
N ASP A 103 7.74 4.31 16.57
CA ASP A 103 6.81 5.33 17.10
C ASP A 103 5.73 4.69 18.00
N ALA A 104 5.22 3.52 17.59
CA ALA A 104 4.27 2.77 18.40
C ALA A 104 4.89 2.20 19.70
N PHE A 105 6.19 1.91 19.72
CA PHE A 105 6.90 1.56 20.94
C PHE A 105 7.05 2.78 21.84
N GLU A 106 7.49 3.91 21.32
CA GLU A 106 7.66 5.15 22.09
C GLU A 106 6.34 5.58 22.75
N ASN A 107 5.23 5.52 22.01
CA ASN A 107 3.91 5.86 22.55
C ASN A 107 3.42 4.90 23.65
N LEU A 108 3.54 3.58 23.44
CA LEU A 108 3.06 2.60 24.43
C LEU A 108 4.03 2.34 25.59
N THR A 109 5.28 2.78 25.48
CA THR A 109 6.29 2.69 26.55
C THR A 109 6.63 4.04 27.17
N SER A 110 5.87 5.09 26.81
CA SER A 110 6.05 6.43 27.35
C SER A 110 5.94 6.47 28.89
N PRO A 111 6.81 7.25 29.58
CA PRO A 111 6.72 7.48 31.02
C PRO A 111 5.38 8.07 31.50
N CYS A 112 4.59 8.63 30.59
CA CYS A 112 3.26 9.17 30.87
C CYS A 112 2.18 8.09 31.03
N LEU A 113 2.53 6.81 30.80
CA LEU A 113 1.67 5.66 31.02
C LEU A 113 2.03 4.92 32.32
N LYS A 114 1.04 4.26 32.92
CA LYS A 114 1.28 3.42 34.10
C LYS A 114 2.13 2.21 33.75
N ASP A 115 3.17 1.93 34.54
CA ASP A 115 4.05 0.75 34.40
C ASP A 115 3.28 -0.57 34.23
N ASN A 116 2.12 -0.69 34.89
CA ASN A 116 1.23 -1.83 34.72
C ASN A 116 -0.07 -1.38 34.01
N PRO A 117 -0.46 -2.01 32.88
CA PRO A 117 0.19 -3.14 32.19
C PRO A 117 1.26 -2.73 31.16
N TRP A 118 1.33 -1.44 30.78
CA TRP A 118 2.01 -0.96 29.56
C TRP A 118 3.53 -1.17 29.55
N GLY A 119 4.20 -0.97 30.70
CA GLY A 119 5.65 -1.19 30.82
C GLY A 119 6.07 -2.66 31.03
N LYS A 120 5.12 -3.57 31.30
CA LYS A 120 5.42 -4.98 31.61
C LYS A 120 5.23 -5.94 30.44
N PHE A 121 4.40 -5.57 29.46
CA PHE A 121 4.08 -6.41 28.32
C PHE A 121 4.30 -5.64 27.02
N ALA A 122 4.92 -6.28 26.03
CA ALA A 122 5.21 -5.67 24.73
C ALA A 122 3.93 -5.56 23.87
N PHE A 123 3.00 -4.68 24.28
CA PHE A 123 1.72 -4.46 23.58
C PHE A 123 1.93 -4.08 22.11
N THR A 124 2.93 -3.25 21.81
CA THR A 124 3.27 -2.85 20.45
C THR A 124 3.54 -4.07 19.56
N GLY A 125 4.50 -4.92 19.95
CA GLY A 125 4.84 -6.13 19.19
C GLY A 125 3.68 -7.13 19.13
N PHE A 126 2.93 -7.28 20.23
CA PHE A 126 1.75 -8.15 20.27
C PHE A 126 0.68 -7.71 19.27
N VAL A 127 0.31 -6.41 19.25
CA VAL A 127 -0.71 -5.88 18.34
C VAL A 127 -0.25 -5.95 16.89
N ALA A 128 1.01 -5.61 16.60
CA ALA A 128 1.56 -5.74 15.26
C ALA A 128 1.50 -7.20 14.76
N MET A 129 1.93 -8.16 15.59
CA MET A 129 1.87 -9.59 15.27
C MET A 129 0.43 -10.06 15.07
N MET A 130 -0.48 -9.73 15.99
CA MET A 130 -1.89 -10.12 15.88
C MET A 130 -2.52 -9.56 14.61
N THR A 131 -2.19 -8.31 14.25
CA THR A 131 -2.73 -7.69 13.05
C THR A 131 -2.16 -8.34 11.78
N ALA A 132 -0.86 -8.67 11.74
CA ALA A 132 -0.28 -9.43 10.64
C ALA A 132 -0.93 -10.82 10.45
N ILE A 133 -1.21 -11.52 11.56
CA ILE A 133 -1.94 -12.80 11.54
C ILE A 133 -3.37 -12.60 11.03
N LEU A 134 -4.07 -11.57 11.48
CA LEU A 134 -5.42 -11.26 11.01
C LEU A 134 -5.45 -10.91 9.53
N THR A 135 -4.47 -10.16 9.02
CA THR A 135 -4.31 -9.88 7.59
C THR A 135 -4.13 -11.18 6.80
N LEU A 136 -3.23 -12.08 7.25
CA LEU A 136 -3.07 -13.41 6.66
C LEU A 136 -4.38 -14.21 6.66
N MET A 137 -5.12 -14.18 7.77
CA MET A 137 -6.40 -14.85 7.87
C MET A 137 -7.38 -14.30 6.84
N VAL A 138 -7.49 -12.98 6.69
CA VAL A 138 -8.37 -12.34 5.69
C VAL A 138 -7.99 -12.77 4.28
N ASP A 139 -6.70 -12.72 3.92
CA ASP A 139 -6.25 -13.12 2.57
C ASP A 139 -6.49 -14.60 2.30
N SER A 140 -6.19 -15.46 3.28
CA SER A 140 -6.35 -16.91 3.17
C SER A 140 -7.83 -17.30 3.09
N PHE A 141 -8.69 -16.72 3.95
CA PHE A 141 -10.12 -16.97 3.93
C PHE A 141 -10.77 -16.45 2.67
N ALA A 142 -10.42 -15.24 2.21
CA ALA A 142 -10.96 -14.72 0.97
C ALA A 142 -10.57 -15.63 -0.20
N THR A 143 -9.28 -15.92 -0.37
CA THR A 143 -8.79 -16.82 -1.43
C THR A 143 -9.46 -18.20 -1.36
N GLY A 144 -9.57 -18.78 -0.15
CA GLY A 144 -10.16 -20.11 0.07
C GLY A 144 -11.67 -20.17 -0.15
N TYR A 145 -12.41 -19.17 0.32
CA TYR A 145 -13.86 -19.07 0.15
C TYR A 145 -14.24 -18.96 -1.32
N TYR A 146 -13.57 -18.08 -2.07
CA TYR A 146 -13.84 -17.94 -3.49
C TYR A 146 -13.47 -19.19 -4.27
N ARG A 147 -12.30 -19.77 -4.01
CA ARG A 147 -11.92 -21.05 -4.66
C ARG A 147 -13.01 -22.11 -4.46
N ARG A 148 -13.56 -22.26 -3.25
CA ARG A 148 -14.63 -23.22 -2.95
C ARG A 148 -15.98 -22.89 -3.59
N LEU A 149 -16.40 -21.62 -3.59
CA LEU A 149 -17.63 -21.20 -4.26
C LEU A 149 -17.61 -21.51 -5.76
N HIS A 150 -16.45 -21.32 -6.40
CA HIS A 150 -16.30 -21.57 -7.82
C HIS A 150 -16.28 -23.07 -8.15
N PHE A 151 -15.60 -23.91 -7.35
CA PHE A 151 -15.66 -25.37 -7.49
C PHE A 151 -17.07 -25.96 -7.27
N ASN A 152 -17.86 -25.40 -6.35
CA ASN A 152 -19.25 -25.83 -6.14
C ASN A 152 -20.19 -25.41 -7.27
N LYS A 153 -19.88 -24.33 -8.00
CA LYS A 153 -20.72 -23.85 -9.11
C LYS A 153 -20.49 -24.61 -10.43
N SER A 154 -19.36 -25.30 -10.57
CA SER A 154 -19.02 -26.16 -11.73
C SER A 154 -19.67 -27.56 -11.72
N LEU A 155 -20.55 -27.86 -10.76
CA LEU A 155 -21.36 -29.10 -10.76
C LEU A 155 -22.87 -28.79 -10.82
N PRO A 156 -23.44 -28.50 -12.00
CA PRO A 156 -24.80 -28.89 -12.32
C PRO A 156 -24.76 -30.20 -13.10
N ILE A 157 -25.28 -31.24 -12.45
CA ILE A 157 -25.58 -32.55 -13.00
C ILE A 157 -26.39 -32.40 -14.29
N SER A 158 -25.94 -33.11 -15.32
CA SER A 158 -26.65 -33.37 -16.58
C SER A 158 -28.06 -33.91 -16.28
N GLY A 159 -29.08 -33.07 -16.47
CA GLY A 159 -30.50 -33.47 -16.48
C GLY A 159 -31.07 -33.21 -17.86
N ASN A 160 -30.93 -34.18 -18.75
CA ASN A 160 -31.42 -34.11 -20.12
C ASN A 160 -32.92 -34.46 -20.12
N GLU A 161 -33.81 -33.46 -20.09
CA GLU A 161 -35.22 -33.61 -20.45
C GLU A 161 -35.41 -33.14 -21.89
N GLU A 162 -35.50 -34.08 -22.84
CA GLU A 162 -36.24 -33.92 -24.11
C GLU A 162 -36.39 -35.26 -24.85
N GLN A 163 -37.53 -35.90 -24.57
CA GLN A 163 -38.51 -36.51 -25.48
C GLN A 163 -38.10 -36.96 -26.91
N SER A 164 -38.19 -38.27 -27.21
CA SER A 164 -38.75 -38.82 -28.48
C SER A 164 -38.80 -40.37 -28.43
N GLY A 165 -39.86 -40.95 -29.00
CA GLY A 165 -40.26 -42.35 -28.87
C GLY A 165 -39.62 -43.37 -29.84
N GLU A 166 -39.86 -44.64 -29.48
CA GLU A 166 -39.99 -45.88 -30.27
C GLU A 166 -38.91 -46.30 -31.27
N HIS A 167 -38.26 -47.46 -31.03
CA HIS A 167 -38.51 -48.73 -31.73
C HIS A 167 -37.76 -49.91 -31.04
N ALA A 168 -38.39 -51.08 -31.06
CA ALA A 168 -37.98 -52.29 -30.36
C ALA A 168 -36.87 -53.09 -31.07
N GLY A 169 -36.03 -53.77 -30.27
CA GLY A 169 -35.43 -55.07 -30.60
C GLY A 169 -33.99 -55.06 -31.13
N HIS A 170 -33.02 -55.26 -30.24
CA HIS A 170 -32.06 -56.38 -30.28
C HIS A 170 -30.98 -56.23 -29.19
N VAL A 171 -30.76 -57.30 -28.44
CA VAL A 171 -29.65 -57.43 -27.49
C VAL A 171 -28.39 -57.78 -28.29
N HIS A 172 -27.36 -56.96 -28.18
CA HIS A 172 -26.00 -57.36 -28.52
C HIS A 172 -25.00 -56.71 -27.56
N VAL A 173 -24.39 -57.54 -26.73
CA VAL A 173 -23.28 -57.21 -25.85
C VAL A 173 -22.02 -57.13 -26.69
N HIS A 174 -21.47 -55.93 -26.88
CA HIS A 174 -20.03 -55.72 -27.08
C HIS A 174 -19.62 -54.35 -26.53
N THR A 175 -18.83 -54.37 -25.47
CA THR A 175 -18.05 -53.24 -24.94
C THR A 175 -16.87 -52.96 -25.88
N HIS A 176 -17.02 -51.95 -26.73
CA HIS A 176 -15.89 -51.26 -27.35
C HIS A 176 -15.96 -49.78 -27.01
N ALA A 177 -14.78 -49.19 -26.81
CA ALA A 177 -14.36 -47.83 -27.18
C ALA A 177 -13.55 -47.20 -26.02
N THR A 178 -12.22 -47.06 -26.09
CA THR A 178 -11.37 -46.22 -26.97
C THR A 178 -10.74 -45.13 -26.12
N HIS A 179 -9.43 -44.96 -26.30
CA HIS A 179 -8.63 -43.78 -25.96
C HIS A 179 -9.44 -42.47 -25.92
N GLY A 180 -9.67 -41.94 -24.73
CA GLY A 180 -10.12 -40.57 -24.52
C GLY A 180 -8.92 -39.71 -24.13
N HIS A 181 -8.29 -39.07 -25.12
CA HIS A 181 -7.38 -37.96 -24.85
C HIS A 181 -8.18 -36.80 -24.25
N ALA A 182 -8.11 -36.65 -22.93
CA ALA A 182 -8.69 -35.51 -22.23
C ALA A 182 -7.83 -34.26 -22.47
N HIS A 183 -8.17 -33.48 -23.50
CA HIS A 183 -7.73 -32.09 -23.61
C HIS A 183 -8.59 -31.22 -22.69
N GLY A 184 -8.24 -31.19 -21.41
CA GLY A 184 -8.91 -30.40 -20.37
C GLY A 184 -8.12 -29.16 -19.92
N SER A 185 -7.41 -28.45 -20.81
CA SER A 185 -6.54 -27.33 -20.42
C SER A 185 -7.03 -25.93 -20.79
N SER A 186 -8.18 -25.77 -21.44
CA SER A 186 -8.71 -24.44 -21.82
C SER A 186 -9.73 -23.84 -20.85
N PHE A 187 -10.34 -24.64 -19.97
CA PHE A 187 -11.30 -24.13 -18.97
C PHE A 187 -10.63 -23.71 -17.65
N VAL A 188 -9.48 -24.29 -17.30
CA VAL A 188 -8.75 -23.99 -16.06
C VAL A 188 -8.08 -22.61 -16.08
N SER A 189 -7.67 -22.12 -17.26
CA SER A 189 -6.92 -20.86 -17.41
C SER A 189 -7.76 -19.60 -17.18
N ASN A 190 -9.04 -19.59 -17.56
CA ASN A 190 -9.97 -18.50 -17.22
C ASN A 190 -10.41 -18.54 -15.75
N ASP A 191 -10.46 -19.73 -15.15
CA ASP A 191 -10.97 -19.96 -13.80
C ASP A 191 -9.94 -19.60 -12.72
N LEU A 192 -8.66 -19.90 -12.94
CA LEU A 192 -7.54 -19.47 -12.09
C LEU A 192 -7.41 -17.93 -12.09
N GLY A 193 -7.54 -17.31 -13.26
CA GLY A 193 -7.47 -15.85 -13.39
C GLY A 193 -8.56 -15.10 -12.62
N SER A 194 -9.73 -15.70 -12.39
CA SER A 194 -10.81 -15.08 -11.61
C SER A 194 -10.52 -15.07 -10.11
N ALA A 195 -9.95 -16.16 -9.58
CA ALA A 195 -9.52 -16.23 -8.19
C ALA A 195 -8.35 -15.28 -7.90
N ASP A 196 -7.37 -15.19 -8.80
CA ASP A 196 -6.23 -14.28 -8.67
C ASP A 196 -6.67 -12.80 -8.69
N LEU A 197 -7.65 -12.45 -9.52
CA LEU A 197 -8.22 -11.09 -9.54
C LEU A 197 -8.90 -10.74 -8.22
N ILE A 198 -9.61 -11.68 -7.60
CA ILE A 198 -10.26 -11.43 -6.32
C ILE A 198 -9.23 -11.29 -5.21
N ARG A 199 -8.19 -12.14 -5.21
CA ARG A 199 -7.06 -12.00 -4.29
C ARG A 199 -6.43 -10.60 -4.38
N HIS A 200 -6.12 -10.12 -5.59
CA HIS A 200 -5.59 -8.76 -5.76
C HIS A 200 -6.54 -7.65 -5.26
N ARG A 201 -7.87 -7.85 -5.36
CA ARG A 201 -8.85 -6.90 -4.80
C ARG A 201 -8.80 -6.86 -3.29
N VAL A 202 -8.77 -8.03 -2.64
CA VAL A 202 -8.70 -8.14 -1.18
C VAL A 202 -7.40 -7.52 -0.68
N ILE A 203 -6.26 -7.89 -1.27
CA ILE A 203 -4.95 -7.30 -0.97
C ILE A 203 -5.01 -5.78 -1.10
N SER A 204 -5.54 -5.26 -2.22
CA SER A 204 -5.63 -3.82 -2.44
C SER A 204 -6.52 -3.11 -1.42
N GLN A 205 -7.61 -3.73 -0.95
CA GLN A 205 -8.51 -3.14 0.04
C GLN A 205 -7.93 -3.19 1.46
N VAL A 206 -7.28 -4.29 1.83
CA VAL A 206 -6.65 -4.42 3.15
C VAL A 206 -5.42 -3.52 3.25
N LEU A 207 -4.65 -3.38 2.18
CA LEU A 207 -3.55 -2.43 2.08
C LEU A 207 -4.07 -0.99 2.23
N GLU A 208 -5.12 -0.63 1.49
CA GLU A 208 -5.74 0.69 1.59
C GLU A 208 -6.23 0.99 3.02
N LEU A 209 -6.85 0.01 3.68
CA LEU A 209 -7.29 0.15 5.07
C LEU A 209 -6.12 0.42 6.03
N GLY A 210 -5.04 -0.36 5.93
CA GLY A 210 -3.85 -0.17 6.76
C GLY A 210 -3.21 1.20 6.58
N ILE A 211 -3.11 1.65 5.32
CA ILE A 211 -2.61 2.98 4.96
C ILE A 211 -3.52 4.07 5.49
N ILE A 212 -4.86 3.96 5.33
CA ILE A 212 -5.82 4.98 5.80
C ILE A 212 -5.70 5.18 7.31
N VAL A 213 -5.69 4.10 8.08
CA VAL A 213 -5.63 4.18 9.55
C VAL A 213 -4.40 4.95 10.00
N HIS A 214 -3.24 4.63 9.46
CA HIS A 214 -2.00 5.31 9.81
C HIS A 214 -1.91 6.75 9.28
N SER A 215 -2.37 6.98 8.05
CA SER A 215 -2.37 8.29 7.40
C SER A 215 -3.23 9.32 8.15
N VAL A 216 -4.35 8.90 8.76
CA VAL A 216 -5.15 9.80 9.60
C VAL A 216 -4.38 10.21 10.85
N ILE A 217 -3.76 9.25 11.52
CA ILE A 217 -3.07 9.47 12.80
C ILE A 217 -1.86 10.39 12.59
N ILE A 218 -0.97 10.06 11.67
CA ILE A 218 0.16 10.93 11.29
C ILE A 218 -0.31 12.32 10.88
N GLY A 219 -1.39 12.39 10.09
CA GLY A 219 -1.96 13.67 9.66
C GLY A 219 -2.37 14.52 10.86
N ILE A 220 -3.09 13.94 11.82
CA ILE A 220 -3.50 14.64 13.05
C ILE A 220 -2.28 15.10 13.85
N SER A 221 -1.28 14.23 14.06
CA SER A 221 -0.06 14.57 14.81
C SER A 221 0.71 15.73 14.15
N LEU A 222 0.94 15.68 12.82
CA LEU A 222 1.56 16.78 12.07
C LEU A 222 0.74 18.09 12.17
N GLY A 223 -0.59 17.98 12.04
CA GLY A 223 -1.48 19.13 12.14
C GLY A 223 -1.49 19.75 13.55
N ALA A 224 -1.30 18.93 14.58
CA ALA A 224 -1.28 19.34 15.98
C ALA A 224 0.09 19.87 16.43
N SER A 225 1.20 19.40 15.84
CA SER A 225 2.58 19.78 16.22
C SER A 225 2.78 21.30 16.16
N SER A 226 3.36 21.88 17.21
CA SER A 226 3.55 23.33 17.31
C SER A 226 4.96 23.78 16.91
N ASP A 227 5.90 22.85 16.75
CA ASP A 227 7.29 23.14 16.43
C ASP A 227 7.52 23.29 14.91
N PRO A 228 7.94 24.47 14.40
CA PRO A 228 8.20 24.65 12.99
C PRO A 228 9.28 23.71 12.43
N SER A 229 10.29 23.33 13.21
CA SER A 229 11.34 22.39 12.76
C SER A 229 10.77 21.00 12.55
N GLU A 230 10.05 20.47 13.53
CA GLU A 230 9.35 19.18 13.45
C GLU A 230 8.40 19.14 12.25
N VAL A 231 7.52 20.15 12.10
CA VAL A 231 6.58 20.24 10.96
C VAL A 231 7.31 20.25 9.62
N LYS A 232 8.45 20.95 9.53
CA LYS A 232 9.25 21.02 8.31
C LYS A 232 9.89 19.67 7.97
N THR A 233 10.45 18.99 8.96
CA THR A 233 11.07 17.68 8.78
C THR A 233 10.01 16.65 8.37
N LEU A 234 8.89 16.60 9.09
CA LEU A 234 7.76 15.72 8.79
C LEU A 234 7.17 16.00 7.40
N LEU A 235 7.07 17.26 6.97
CA LEU A 235 6.61 17.62 5.62
C LEU A 235 7.46 16.94 4.52
N ILE A 236 8.78 16.99 4.65
CA ILE A 236 9.70 16.40 3.66
C ILE A 236 9.58 14.88 3.70
N ALA A 237 9.67 14.30 4.89
CA ALA A 237 9.57 12.85 5.08
C ALA A 237 8.24 12.29 4.54
N LEU A 238 7.11 12.90 4.91
CA LEU A 238 5.78 12.46 4.51
C LEU A 238 5.48 12.68 3.04
N SER A 239 5.99 13.75 2.42
CA SER A 239 5.82 13.93 0.97
C SER A 239 6.49 12.81 0.17
N PHE A 240 7.68 12.39 0.60
CA PHE A 240 8.40 11.27 -0.01
C PHE A 240 7.71 9.94 0.28
N HIS A 241 7.44 9.63 1.54
CA HIS A 241 6.73 8.42 1.97
C HIS A 241 5.40 8.25 1.20
N GLN A 242 4.57 9.30 1.16
CA GLN A 242 3.24 9.24 0.58
C GLN A 242 3.27 9.05 -0.94
N LEU A 243 4.30 9.55 -1.63
CA LEU A 243 4.50 9.30 -3.06
C LEU A 243 4.72 7.80 -3.32
N PHE A 244 5.63 7.16 -2.57
CA PHE A 244 6.01 5.77 -2.79
C PHE A 244 4.98 4.77 -2.26
N GLU A 245 4.33 5.06 -1.15
CA GLU A 245 3.18 4.29 -0.67
C GLU A 245 2.01 4.36 -1.66
N GLY A 246 1.78 5.54 -2.24
CA GLY A 246 0.82 5.73 -3.33
C GLY A 246 1.15 4.88 -4.54
N MET A 247 2.43 4.79 -4.93
CA MET A 247 2.85 3.93 -6.04
C MET A 247 2.67 2.44 -5.73
N GLY A 248 2.91 2.01 -4.48
CA GLY A 248 2.61 0.65 -4.04
C GLY A 248 1.12 0.32 -4.14
N LEU A 249 0.26 1.17 -3.55
CA LEU A 249 -1.19 1.01 -3.59
C LEU A 249 -1.74 1.08 -5.02
N GLY A 250 -1.29 2.06 -5.82
CA GLY A 250 -1.66 2.19 -7.22
C GLY A 250 -1.30 0.95 -8.03
N GLY A 251 -0.15 0.32 -7.73
CA GLY A 251 0.26 -0.96 -8.31
C GLY A 251 -0.70 -2.10 -7.97
N CYS A 252 -1.18 -2.19 -6.73
CA CYS A 252 -2.19 -3.16 -6.30
C CYS A 252 -3.56 -2.91 -6.96
N ILE A 253 -4.04 -1.66 -6.96
CA ILE A 253 -5.29 -1.25 -7.61
C ILE A 253 -5.25 -1.60 -9.10
N SER A 254 -4.11 -1.34 -9.73
CA SER A 254 -3.85 -1.67 -11.13
C SER A 254 -4.05 -3.18 -11.34
N GLN A 255 -3.43 -4.04 -10.55
CA GLN A 255 -3.56 -5.51 -10.68
C GLN A 255 -4.98 -6.04 -10.41
N ALA A 256 -5.75 -5.39 -9.54
CA ALA A 256 -7.10 -5.79 -9.13
C ALA A 256 -8.21 -5.59 -10.19
N LYS A 257 -7.91 -4.91 -11.31
CA LYS A 257 -8.83 -4.61 -12.43
C LYS A 257 -10.21 -4.12 -11.93
N PHE A 258 -10.20 -3.17 -11.00
CA PHE A 258 -11.42 -2.52 -10.53
C PHE A 258 -12.11 -1.72 -11.65
N LYS A 259 -13.42 -1.47 -11.49
CA LYS A 259 -14.13 -0.50 -12.35
C LYS A 259 -13.56 0.90 -12.11
N ALA A 260 -13.54 1.76 -13.14
CA ALA A 260 -12.97 3.11 -13.06
C ALA A 260 -13.49 3.92 -11.86
N LYS A 261 -14.79 3.82 -11.55
CA LYS A 261 -15.38 4.47 -10.36
C LYS A 261 -14.70 4.05 -9.05
N SER A 262 -14.44 2.76 -8.87
CA SER A 262 -13.77 2.24 -7.67
C SER A 262 -12.30 2.67 -7.62
N VAL A 263 -11.60 2.65 -8.76
CA VAL A 263 -10.22 3.15 -8.86
C VAL A 263 -10.13 4.62 -8.43
N ILE A 264 -11.04 5.46 -8.92
CA ILE A 264 -11.09 6.88 -8.58
C ILE A 264 -11.40 7.07 -7.10
N VAL A 265 -12.39 6.34 -6.57
CA VAL A 265 -12.76 6.42 -5.15
C VAL A 265 -11.59 6.04 -4.25
N MET A 266 -10.90 4.94 -4.55
CA MET A 266 -9.74 4.50 -3.76
C MET A 266 -8.57 5.48 -3.84
N ALA A 267 -8.28 6.00 -5.04
CA ALA A 267 -7.25 7.02 -5.23
C ALA A 267 -7.57 8.31 -4.45
N LEU A 268 -8.84 8.72 -4.41
CA LEU A 268 -9.29 9.87 -3.63
C LEU A 268 -9.19 9.63 -2.13
N PHE A 269 -9.58 8.44 -1.64
CA PHE A 269 -9.39 8.09 -0.24
C PHE A 269 -7.92 8.17 0.15
N PHE A 270 -7.03 7.56 -0.63
CA PHE A 270 -5.59 7.63 -0.38
C PHE A 270 -5.07 9.08 -0.35
N ALA A 271 -5.45 9.89 -1.33
CA ALA A 271 -4.93 11.25 -1.47
C ALA A 271 -5.49 12.25 -0.44
N LEU A 272 -6.75 12.08 0.00
CA LEU A 272 -7.43 13.03 0.90
C LEU A 272 -7.28 12.67 2.37
N THR A 273 -6.99 11.43 2.73
CA THR A 273 -6.97 10.99 4.12
C THR A 273 -5.94 11.77 4.96
N THR A 274 -4.68 11.83 4.53
CA THR A 274 -3.63 12.56 5.28
C THR A 274 -3.93 14.07 5.35
N PRO A 275 -4.30 14.76 4.25
CA PRO A 275 -4.68 16.17 4.33
C PRO A 275 -5.87 16.45 5.25
N ILE A 276 -6.88 15.58 5.26
CA ILE A 276 -8.00 15.70 6.21
C ILE A 276 -7.49 15.54 7.65
N GLY A 277 -6.62 14.57 7.92
CA GLY A 277 -5.95 14.40 9.21
C GLY A 277 -5.23 15.67 9.67
N VAL A 278 -4.41 16.26 8.80
CA VAL A 278 -3.70 17.52 9.08
C VAL A 278 -4.65 18.68 9.36
N ALA A 279 -5.72 18.82 8.58
CA ALA A 279 -6.73 19.85 8.81
C ALA A 279 -7.43 19.67 10.18
N ILE A 280 -7.75 18.43 10.56
CA ILE A 280 -8.29 18.09 11.88
C ILE A 280 -7.28 18.45 12.97
N GLY A 281 -6.02 18.03 12.83
CA GLY A 281 -4.92 18.34 13.76
C GLY A 281 -4.77 19.84 14.01
N ILE A 282 -4.79 20.65 12.95
CA ILE A 282 -4.77 22.12 13.05
C ILE A 282 -5.96 22.62 13.88
N GLY A 283 -7.15 22.08 13.64
CA GLY A 283 -8.39 22.47 14.33
C GLY A 283 -8.42 22.11 15.81
N ILE A 284 -7.76 21.01 16.21
CA ILE A 284 -7.75 20.52 17.60
C ILE A 284 -6.49 20.88 18.38
N THR A 285 -5.49 21.50 17.75
CA THR A 285 -4.16 21.81 18.33
C THR A 285 -4.20 22.55 19.69
N THR A 286 -5.28 23.28 19.99
CA THR A 286 -5.43 24.00 21.29
C THR A 286 -5.97 23.14 22.43
N LYS A 287 -6.54 21.97 22.13
CA LYS A 287 -7.16 21.05 23.09
C LYS A 287 -6.51 19.68 23.11
N TYR A 288 -5.80 19.31 22.05
CA TYR A 288 -5.11 18.04 21.93
C TYR A 288 -3.81 18.10 22.73
N ASP A 289 -3.64 17.13 23.62
CA ASP A 289 -2.41 16.91 24.37
C ASP A 289 -1.85 15.54 23.95
N GLU A 290 -0.78 15.59 23.17
CA GLU A 290 -0.05 14.42 22.65
C GLU A 290 0.52 13.54 23.78
N ASN A 291 0.80 14.14 24.94
CA ASN A 291 1.33 13.44 26.11
C ASN A 291 0.23 12.85 27.01
N SER A 292 -1.05 13.06 26.66
CA SER A 292 -2.15 12.47 27.42
C SER A 292 -2.15 10.95 27.26
N SER A 293 -2.44 10.22 28.35
CA SER A 293 -2.43 8.75 28.32
C SER A 293 -3.39 8.19 27.26
N THR A 294 -4.50 8.87 26.97
CA THR A 294 -5.44 8.46 25.92
C THR A 294 -4.86 8.64 24.52
N ALA A 295 -4.19 9.75 24.24
CA ALA A 295 -3.53 9.98 22.95
C ALA A 295 -2.48 8.90 22.69
N LEU A 296 -1.56 8.71 23.64
CA LEU A 296 -0.48 7.73 23.59
C LEU A 296 -0.99 6.29 23.38
N ILE A 297 -2.03 5.87 24.10
CA ILE A 297 -2.60 4.52 23.94
C ILE A 297 -3.26 4.36 22.57
N VAL A 298 -4.07 5.31 22.14
CA VAL A 298 -4.79 5.21 20.86
C VAL A 298 -3.81 5.22 19.70
N GLU A 299 -2.89 6.17 19.69
CA GLU A 299 -1.87 6.29 18.66
C GLU A 299 -0.95 5.08 18.62
N GLY A 300 -0.46 4.65 19.77
CA GLY A 300 0.41 3.49 19.89
C GLY A 300 -0.23 2.18 19.41
N ILE A 301 -1.50 1.92 19.77
CA ILE A 301 -2.23 0.72 19.31
C ILE A 301 -2.51 0.78 17.80
N LEU A 302 -2.94 1.93 17.27
CA LEU A 302 -3.26 2.08 15.85
C LEU A 302 -2.01 2.03 14.97
N ASN A 303 -0.90 2.64 15.40
CA ASN A 303 0.39 2.55 14.71
C ASN A 303 0.95 1.13 14.75
N ALA A 304 0.88 0.44 15.90
CA ALA A 304 1.27 -0.97 15.99
C ALA A 304 0.45 -1.84 15.03
N ALA A 305 -0.87 -1.64 14.98
CA ALA A 305 -1.75 -2.39 14.07
C ALA A 305 -1.40 -2.10 12.60
N SER A 306 -1.26 -0.83 12.22
CA SER A 306 -0.91 -0.47 10.84
C SER A 306 0.47 -1.00 10.42
N SER A 307 1.48 -0.89 11.29
CA SER A 307 2.79 -1.50 11.07
C SER A 307 2.68 -3.00 10.77
N GLY A 308 1.88 -3.74 11.56
CA GLY A 308 1.60 -5.16 11.32
C GLY A 308 0.99 -5.44 9.93
N ILE A 309 0.06 -4.61 9.48
CA ILE A 309 -0.53 -4.70 8.13
C ILE A 309 0.54 -4.44 7.06
N LEU A 310 1.30 -3.35 7.16
CA LEU A 310 2.30 -2.96 6.15
C LEU A 310 3.45 -3.98 6.06
N ILE A 311 3.91 -4.50 7.19
CA ILE A 311 4.96 -5.54 7.23
C ILE A 311 4.48 -6.80 6.50
N TYR A 312 3.28 -7.28 6.84
CA TYR A 312 2.72 -8.46 6.18
C TYR A 312 2.53 -8.20 4.68
N MET A 313 1.91 -7.08 4.32
CA MET A 313 1.65 -6.71 2.93
C MET A 313 2.93 -6.63 2.11
N SER A 314 3.97 -6.00 2.64
CA SER A 314 5.24 -5.89 1.93
C SER A 314 5.93 -7.25 1.79
N LEU A 315 6.08 -8.02 2.87
CA LEU A 315 6.79 -9.31 2.81
C LEU A 315 6.03 -10.36 1.98
N VAL A 316 4.73 -10.50 2.19
CA VAL A 316 3.93 -11.60 1.64
C VAL A 316 3.28 -11.22 0.31
N ASP A 317 2.58 -10.08 0.26
CA ASP A 317 1.77 -9.73 -0.92
C ASP A 317 2.54 -9.02 -2.02
N LEU A 318 3.63 -8.32 -1.68
CA LEU A 318 4.51 -7.70 -2.67
C LEU A 318 5.74 -8.56 -2.93
N LEU A 319 6.61 -8.74 -1.93
CA LEU A 319 7.92 -9.34 -2.12
C LEU A 319 7.85 -10.83 -2.44
N ALA A 320 7.17 -11.63 -1.62
CA ALA A 320 7.08 -13.07 -1.89
C ALA A 320 6.34 -13.33 -3.22
N THR A 321 5.25 -12.60 -3.49
CA THR A 321 4.47 -12.77 -4.73
C THR A 321 5.28 -12.39 -5.98
N ASP A 322 6.04 -11.29 -5.95
CA ASP A 322 6.80 -10.84 -7.13
C ASP A 322 8.13 -11.58 -7.32
N PHE A 323 8.89 -11.81 -6.24
CA PHE A 323 10.20 -12.44 -6.33
C PHE A 323 10.11 -13.95 -6.56
N MET A 324 9.01 -14.60 -6.16
CA MET A 324 8.78 -16.02 -6.45
C MET A 324 8.08 -16.26 -7.80
N SER A 325 7.79 -15.20 -8.57
CA SER A 325 7.22 -15.35 -9.91
C SER A 325 8.21 -16.02 -10.88
N GLU A 326 7.69 -16.85 -11.81
CA GLU A 326 8.52 -17.51 -12.84
C GLU A 326 9.36 -16.53 -13.64
N ARG A 327 8.82 -15.33 -13.92
CA ARG A 327 9.53 -14.28 -14.63
C ARG A 327 10.78 -13.82 -13.89
N MET A 328 10.68 -13.61 -12.57
CA MET A 328 11.82 -13.18 -11.76
C MET A 328 12.88 -14.28 -11.69
N GLN A 329 12.45 -15.52 -11.44
CA GLN A 329 13.34 -16.67 -11.29
C GLN A 329 14.08 -17.04 -12.59
N ASN A 330 13.46 -16.81 -13.74
CA ASN A 330 14.06 -17.09 -15.05
C ASN A 330 14.97 -15.97 -15.59
N ASN A 331 15.05 -14.80 -14.93
CA ASN A 331 15.85 -13.66 -15.39
C ASN A 331 16.74 -13.10 -14.27
N GLY A 332 17.97 -13.63 -14.16
CA GLY A 332 18.92 -13.23 -13.11
C GLY A 332 19.33 -11.75 -13.13
N LYS A 333 19.32 -11.08 -14.29
CA LYS A 333 19.60 -9.64 -14.37
C LYS A 333 18.48 -8.81 -13.75
N LEU A 334 17.23 -9.16 -14.07
CA LEU A 334 16.05 -8.54 -13.47
C LEU A 334 16.01 -8.80 -11.97
N GLN A 335 16.30 -10.03 -11.55
CA GLN A 335 16.33 -10.42 -10.14
C GLN A 335 17.37 -9.63 -9.33
N LEU A 336 18.60 -9.53 -9.81
CA LEU A 336 19.63 -8.71 -9.18
C LEU A 336 19.22 -7.23 -9.13
N GLY A 337 18.69 -6.70 -10.25
CA GLY A 337 18.19 -5.33 -10.30
C GLY A 337 17.07 -5.08 -9.29
N ALA A 338 16.14 -6.03 -9.14
CA ALA A 338 15.03 -5.92 -8.20
C ALA A 338 15.51 -5.96 -6.74
N TYR A 339 16.49 -6.80 -6.39
CA TYR A 339 17.10 -6.78 -5.05
C TYR A 339 17.80 -5.46 -4.75
N VAL A 340 18.57 -4.93 -5.69
CA VAL A 340 19.22 -3.62 -5.53
C VAL A 340 18.17 -2.53 -5.35
N SER A 341 17.14 -2.51 -6.19
CA SER A 341 16.04 -1.55 -6.11
C SER A 341 15.31 -1.61 -4.76
N LEU A 342 15.04 -2.83 -4.29
CA LEU A 342 14.43 -3.11 -2.99
C LEU A 342 15.25 -2.52 -1.83
N LEU A 343 16.56 -2.80 -1.81
CA LEU A 343 17.47 -2.32 -0.76
C LEU A 343 17.62 -0.80 -0.79
N ILE A 344 17.67 -0.19 -1.98
CA ILE A 344 17.70 1.27 -2.11
C ILE A 344 16.39 1.87 -1.56
N GLY A 345 15.22 1.31 -1.91
CA GLY A 345 13.94 1.78 -1.39
C GLY A 345 13.86 1.71 0.14
N ALA A 346 14.25 0.57 0.72
CA ALA A 346 14.31 0.41 2.17
C ALA A 346 15.31 1.39 2.81
N GLY A 347 16.52 1.51 2.25
CA GLY A 347 17.56 2.41 2.73
C GLY A 347 17.14 3.89 2.67
N CYS A 348 16.49 4.33 1.60
CA CYS A 348 15.96 5.69 1.49
C CYS A 348 14.96 6.00 2.61
N MET A 349 14.00 5.12 2.85
CA MET A 349 13.02 5.32 3.91
C MET A 349 13.65 5.24 5.31
N SER A 350 14.65 4.38 5.52
CA SER A 350 15.39 4.34 6.79
C SER A 350 16.21 5.61 7.05
N VAL A 351 16.82 6.20 6.02
CA VAL A 351 17.53 7.48 6.17
C VAL A 351 16.55 8.61 6.48
N LEU A 352 15.38 8.62 5.85
CA LEU A 352 14.33 9.60 6.16
C LEU A 352 13.81 9.43 7.59
N ALA A 353 13.57 8.19 8.03
CA ALA A 353 13.12 7.90 9.39
C ALA A 353 14.16 8.28 10.45
N TYR A 354 15.47 8.18 10.15
CA TYR A 354 16.51 8.68 11.04
C TYR A 354 16.55 10.21 11.14
N TRP A 355 16.11 10.89 10.08
CA TRP A 355 16.11 12.36 10.00
C TRP A 355 14.82 12.99 10.53
N ALA A 356 13.72 12.22 10.57
CA ALA A 356 12.40 12.60 11.04
C ALA A 356 12.36 12.76 12.57
#